data_AF-A0A966DXA6-F1
#
_entry.id   AF-A0A966DXA6-F1
#
_cell.length_a   1.000
_cell.length_b   1.000
_cell.length_c   1.000
_cell.angle_alpha   90.00
_cell.angle_beta   90.00
_cell.angle_gamma   90.00
#
_symmetry.space_group_name_H-M   'P 1'
#
loop_
_entity.id
_entity.type
_entity.pdbx_description
1 polymer ?
#
loop_
_entity_poly.entity_id
_entity_poly.type
_entity_poly.pdbx_seq_one_letter_code
_entity_poly.pdbx_strand_id
1 'polypeptide(L)'
;MNKSLRKALLGAGFAAASLLTLSAAAGALGLGGGVDHDPGRMLAHIADRLDLSEEQQAEVGKVLDTTRDALAADRQRLKELRSELHAQRENFDAGETQAAADEVGQITARMVYQATSTFSQVYQLMTPEQRQQMDSMMEKRHERRARWRRHGGAPQEE
;
A
#
# COMPACT_ATOMS: atom_id res chain seq x y z
N MET A 1 -42.26 -44.66 -40.59
CA MET A 1 -41.78 -45.81 -39.79
C MET A 1 -40.28 -45.92 -40.04
N ASN A 2 -39.34 -45.76 -39.11
CA ASN A 2 -39.33 -46.03 -37.67
C ASN A 2 -38.46 -45.00 -36.91
N LYS A 3 -38.80 -44.83 -35.62
CA LYS A 3 -38.11 -43.97 -34.64
C LYS A 3 -37.01 -44.75 -33.92
N SER A 4 -35.86 -44.10 -33.69
CA SER A 4 -34.89 -44.32 -32.60
C SER A 4 -33.64 -43.50 -32.93
N LEU A 5 -32.83 -42.94 -32.04
CA LEU A 5 -32.88 -42.58 -30.62
C LEU A 5 -31.61 -41.73 -30.42
N ARG A 6 -31.77 -40.51 -29.88
CA ARG A 6 -30.89 -39.80 -28.93
C ARG A 6 -29.37 -40.10 -28.99
N LYS A 7 -28.58 -39.04 -29.23
CA LYS A 7 -27.59 -38.49 -28.28
C LYS A 7 -27.10 -37.12 -28.79
N ALA A 8 -27.30 -36.10 -27.96
CA ALA A 8 -26.85 -34.73 -28.17
C ALA A 8 -25.46 -34.53 -27.54
N LEU A 9 -24.82 -33.42 -27.94
CA LEU A 9 -23.67 -32.74 -27.35
C LEU A 9 -22.28 -33.09 -27.90
N LEU A 10 -22.04 -32.63 -29.14
CA LEU A 10 -20.80 -31.96 -29.53
C LEU A 10 -21.13 -30.46 -29.42
N GLY A 11 -20.39 -29.58 -28.75
CA GLY A 11 -18.94 -29.42 -28.78
C GLY A 11 -18.63 -28.12 -29.54
N ALA A 12 -18.68 -26.99 -28.84
CA ALA A 12 -18.10 -25.70 -29.23
C ALA A 12 -18.06 -24.85 -27.93
N GLY A 13 -16.94 -24.49 -27.32
CA GLY A 13 -15.70 -24.03 -27.94
C GLY A 13 -15.55 -22.54 -27.60
N PHE A 14 -15.39 -22.20 -26.32
CA PHE A 14 -14.97 -20.86 -25.90
C PHE A 14 -13.57 -20.95 -25.31
N ALA A 15 -12.58 -20.86 -26.21
CA ALA A 15 -11.22 -20.49 -25.84
C ALA A 15 -11.22 -18.99 -25.54
N ALA A 16 -11.46 -18.61 -24.28
CA ALA A 16 -11.22 -17.26 -23.81
C ALA A 16 -9.73 -17.14 -23.44
N ALA A 17 -8.89 -16.89 -24.44
CA ALA A 17 -7.54 -16.41 -24.24
C ALA A 17 -7.61 -14.93 -23.83
N SER A 18 -7.91 -14.67 -22.57
CA SER A 18 -7.78 -13.34 -21.98
C SER A 18 -6.32 -13.11 -21.68
N LEU A 19 -5.62 -12.35 -22.54
CA LEU A 19 -4.32 -11.78 -22.22
C LEU A 19 -4.45 -11.00 -20.92
N LEU A 20 -3.87 -11.53 -19.85
CA LEU A 20 -3.66 -10.82 -18.59
C LEU A 20 -2.66 -9.69 -18.85
N THR A 21 -3.18 -8.48 -19.07
CA THR A 21 -2.41 -7.24 -19.03
C THR A 21 -2.03 -6.92 -17.58
N LEU A 22 -1.06 -7.66 -17.05
CA LEU A 22 -0.55 -7.53 -15.69
C LEU A 22 0.42 -6.34 -15.54
N SER A 23 0.02 -5.14 -15.95
CA SER A 23 0.90 -3.95 -15.88
C SER A 23 0.40 -2.83 -14.97
N ALA A 24 -0.81 -2.93 -14.39
CA ALA A 24 -1.32 -1.93 -13.46
C ALA A 24 -1.04 -2.26 -11.98
N ALA A 25 -0.83 -3.52 -11.62
CA ALA A 25 -0.65 -3.94 -10.22
C ALA A 25 0.74 -3.60 -9.65
N ALA A 26 1.78 -3.51 -10.49
CA ALA A 26 3.15 -3.24 -10.01
C ALA A 26 3.28 -1.86 -9.32
N GLY A 27 2.53 -0.85 -9.78
CA GLY A 27 2.48 0.47 -9.15
C GLY A 27 1.66 0.51 -7.85
N ALA A 28 0.75 -0.46 -7.65
CA ALA A 28 -0.02 -0.62 -6.42
C ALA A 28 0.75 -1.44 -5.36
N LEU A 29 1.68 -2.31 -5.78
CA LEU A 29 2.46 -3.19 -4.91
C LEU A 29 3.77 -2.57 -4.37
N GLY A 30 4.17 -1.36 -4.81
CA GLY A 30 5.34 -0.68 -4.26
C GLY A 30 6.69 -1.38 -4.51
N LEU A 31 6.75 -2.28 -5.50
CA LEU A 31 7.93 -3.11 -5.79
C LEU A 31 9.02 -2.41 -6.63
N GLY A 32 8.87 -1.12 -6.90
CA GLY A 32 9.84 -0.33 -7.66
C GLY A 32 9.87 1.11 -7.16
N GLY A 33 10.95 1.48 -6.48
CA GLY A 33 11.17 2.82 -5.94
C GLY A 33 11.16 2.80 -4.41
N GLY A 34 12.36 2.78 -3.84
CA GLY A 34 12.57 2.92 -2.41
C GLY A 34 11.89 4.18 -1.92
N VAL A 35 10.78 4.00 -1.22
CA VAL A 35 10.36 4.98 -0.23
C VAL A 35 9.79 4.18 0.93
N ASP A 36 10.61 4.04 1.96
CA ASP A 36 10.17 3.86 3.33
C ASP A 36 9.32 5.07 3.75
N HIS A 37 8.17 5.25 3.10
CA HIS A 37 7.11 6.13 3.58
C HIS A 37 6.41 5.37 4.69
N ASP A 38 7.06 5.27 5.84
CA ASP A 38 6.40 4.90 7.08
C ASP A 38 5.20 5.85 7.23
N PRO A 39 3.96 5.33 7.15
CA PRO A 39 2.77 6.15 7.29
C PRO A 39 2.74 6.89 8.63
N GLY A 40 3.39 6.31 9.66
CA GLY A 40 3.61 6.93 10.97
C GLY A 40 4.43 8.22 10.89
N ARG A 41 5.55 8.24 10.15
CA ARG A 41 6.35 9.47 9.95
C ARG A 41 5.59 10.57 9.22
N MET A 42 4.77 10.20 8.24
CA MET A 42 3.91 11.16 7.55
C MET A 42 2.89 11.78 8.51
N LEU A 43 2.23 10.94 9.32
CA LEU A 43 1.25 11.37 10.30
C LEU A 43 1.84 12.29 11.36
N ALA A 44 3.01 11.92 11.91
CA ALA A 44 3.74 12.76 12.87
C ALA A 44 4.04 14.15 12.30
N HIS A 45 4.53 14.23 11.07
CA HIS A 45 4.89 15.51 10.46
C HIS A 45 3.67 16.40 10.16
N ILE A 46 2.49 15.82 10.01
CA ILE A 46 1.27 16.58 9.78
C ILE A 46 0.63 17.02 11.09
N ALA A 47 0.73 16.21 12.15
CA ALA A 47 0.32 16.60 13.50
C ALA A 47 1.02 17.90 13.96
N ASP A 48 2.33 18.02 13.72
CA ASP A 48 3.10 19.24 14.02
C ASP A 48 2.61 20.50 13.27
N ARG A 49 1.87 20.34 12.17
CA ARG A 49 1.43 21.44 11.29
C ARG A 49 -0.01 21.90 11.55
N LEU A 50 -0.74 21.21 12.41
CA LEU A 50 -2.17 21.43 12.67
C LEU A 50 -2.45 22.20 13.95
N ASP A 51 -1.41 22.79 14.56
CA ASP A 51 -1.52 23.56 15.81
C ASP A 51 -2.34 22.81 16.87
N LEU A 52 -1.98 21.53 17.06
CA LEU A 52 -2.63 20.66 18.03
C LEU A 52 -2.33 21.17 19.45
N SER A 53 -3.34 21.13 20.34
CA SER A 53 -3.14 21.42 21.77
C SER A 53 -2.15 20.43 22.40
N GLU A 54 -1.56 20.78 23.54
CA GLU A 54 -0.63 19.89 24.24
C GLU A 54 -1.27 18.53 24.56
N GLU A 55 -2.55 18.52 24.93
CA GLU A 55 -3.32 17.31 25.18
C GLU A 55 -3.53 16.49 23.90
N GLN A 56 -3.88 17.14 22.78
CA GLN A 56 -4.03 16.48 21.48
C GLN A 56 -2.70 15.87 21.02
N GLN A 57 -1.58 16.60 21.18
CA GLN A 57 -0.24 16.10 20.83
C GLN A 57 0.14 14.88 21.66
N ALA A 58 -0.14 14.89 22.96
CA ALA A 58 0.13 13.76 23.84
C ALA A 58 -0.66 12.50 23.43
N GLU A 59 -1.94 12.65 23.10
CA GLU A 59 -2.78 11.53 22.63
C GLU A 59 -2.35 11.02 21.25
N VAL A 60 -2.01 11.93 20.31
CA VAL A 60 -1.44 11.55 19.02
C VAL A 60 -0.13 10.78 19.21
N GLY A 61 0.75 11.25 20.11
CA GLY A 61 2.00 10.56 20.44
C GLY A 61 1.78 9.11 20.89
N LYS A 62 0.85 8.89 21.82
CA LYS A 62 0.49 7.53 22.29
C LYS A 62 -0.03 6.63 21.16
N VAL A 63 -0.89 7.16 20.30
CA VAL A 63 -1.42 6.41 19.14
C VAL A 63 -0.28 6.03 18.20
N LEU A 64 0.63 6.96 17.91
CA LEU A 64 1.77 6.70 17.03
C LEU A 64 2.77 5.70 17.63
N ASP A 65 3.08 5.81 18.92
CA ASP A 65 3.97 4.87 19.62
C ASP A 65 3.39 3.46 19.64
N THR A 66 2.10 3.33 19.95
CA THR A 66 1.38 2.05 19.93
C THR A 66 1.45 1.39 18.54
N THR A 67 1.17 2.16 17.48
CA THR A 67 1.28 1.67 16.11
C THR A 67 2.72 1.32 15.74
N ARG A 68 3.69 2.12 16.20
CA ARG A 68 5.10 1.89 15.92
C ARG A 68 5.58 0.56 16.49
N ASP A 69 5.18 0.27 17.73
CA ASP A 69 5.55 -0.94 18.43
C ASP A 69 4.82 -2.16 17.83
N ALA A 70 3.53 -2.02 17.50
CA ALA A 70 2.75 -3.07 16.83
C ALA A 70 3.33 -3.49 15.47
N LEU A 71 3.94 -2.56 14.73
CA LEU A 71 4.54 -2.81 13.41
C LEU A 71 6.05 -3.10 13.46
N ALA A 72 6.69 -3.09 14.63
CA ALA A 72 8.15 -3.20 14.72
C ALA A 72 8.68 -4.52 14.11
N ALA A 73 8.06 -5.64 14.46
CA ALA A 73 8.42 -6.96 13.93
C ALA A 73 8.15 -7.06 12.42
N ASP A 74 7.01 -6.55 11.96
CA ASP A 74 6.63 -6.54 10.55
C ASP A 74 7.65 -5.75 9.69
N ARG A 75 8.12 -4.59 10.16
CA ARG A 75 9.16 -3.81 9.47
C ARG A 75 10.48 -4.57 9.37
N GLN A 76 10.88 -5.20 10.47
CA GLN A 76 12.11 -5.99 10.51
C GLN A 76 12.02 -7.18 9.55
N ARG A 77 10.88 -7.89 9.54
CA ARG A 77 10.65 -9.03 8.65
C ARG A 77 10.62 -8.62 7.18
N LEU A 78 10.01 -7.48 6.83
CA LEU A 78 10.09 -6.96 5.45
C LEU A 78 11.52 -6.67 5.00
N LYS A 79 12.39 -6.19 5.89
CA LYS A 79 13.80 -5.94 5.56
C LYS A 79 14.52 -7.26 5.25
N GLU A 80 14.25 -8.30 6.02
CA GLU A 80 14.80 -9.65 5.81
C GLU A 80 14.28 -10.25 4.50
N LEU A 81 12.97 -10.24 4.27
CA LEU A 81 12.33 -10.72 3.03
C LEU A 81 12.87 -10.01 1.78
N ARG A 82 13.11 -8.69 1.86
CA ARG A 82 13.75 -7.94 0.75
C ARG A 82 15.16 -8.44 0.47
N SER A 83 15.92 -8.78 1.51
CA SER A 83 17.27 -9.35 1.36
C SER A 83 17.22 -10.77 0.77
N GLU A 84 16.28 -11.60 1.25
CA GLU A 84 16.04 -12.95 0.73
C GLU A 84 15.68 -12.90 -0.75
N LEU A 85 14.69 -12.10 -1.13
CA LEU A 85 14.28 -11.90 -2.53
C LEU A 85 15.41 -11.33 -3.40
N HIS A 86 16.28 -10.47 -2.84
CA HIS A 86 17.43 -9.95 -3.58
C HIS A 86 18.49 -11.04 -3.86
N ALA A 87 18.67 -11.98 -2.93
CA ALA A 87 19.63 -13.07 -3.08
C ALA A 87 19.22 -14.11 -4.15
N GLN A 88 17.93 -14.24 -4.44
CA GLN A 88 17.37 -15.15 -5.46
C GLN A 88 17.77 -14.78 -6.91
N ARG A 89 18.55 -13.70 -7.12
CA ARG A 89 19.01 -13.25 -8.45
C ARG A 89 19.96 -14.22 -9.14
N GLU A 90 20.84 -14.86 -8.36
CA GLU A 90 21.89 -15.72 -8.90
C GLU A 90 21.43 -17.18 -8.98
N ASN A 91 20.70 -17.65 -7.97
CA ASN A 91 20.16 -19.00 -7.88
C ASN A 91 18.67 -18.91 -7.52
N PHE A 92 17.82 -18.82 -8.54
CA PHE A 92 16.38 -18.67 -8.36
C PHE A 92 15.73 -19.98 -7.92
N ASP A 93 15.15 -19.98 -6.72
CA ASP A 93 14.19 -20.98 -6.27
C ASP A 93 12.77 -20.39 -6.34
N ALA A 94 11.92 -21.01 -7.16
CA ALA A 94 10.56 -20.56 -7.37
C ALA A 94 9.67 -20.69 -6.13
N GLY A 95 9.87 -21.74 -5.33
CA GLY A 95 9.07 -22.02 -4.14
C GLY A 95 9.40 -21.05 -3.01
N GLU A 96 10.69 -20.85 -2.75
CA GLU A 96 11.17 -19.87 -1.76
C GLU A 96 10.78 -18.44 -2.15
N THR A 97 10.94 -18.09 -3.43
CA THR A 97 10.56 -16.76 -3.92
C THR A 97 9.05 -16.52 -3.79
N GLN A 98 8.22 -17.51 -4.15
CA GLN A 98 6.76 -17.40 -4.01
C GLN A 98 6.35 -17.24 -2.54
N ALA A 99 6.91 -18.05 -1.63
CA ALA A 99 6.62 -17.96 -0.21
C ALA A 99 7.01 -16.60 0.39
N ALA A 100 8.20 -16.09 0.05
CA ALA A 100 8.66 -14.79 0.49
C ALA A 100 7.77 -13.64 -0.06
N ALA A 101 7.35 -13.72 -1.32
CA ALA A 101 6.45 -12.74 -1.92
C ALA A 101 5.06 -12.74 -1.27
N ASP A 102 4.51 -13.92 -0.97
CA ASP A 102 3.23 -14.06 -0.26
C ASP A 102 3.31 -13.45 1.14
N GLU A 103 4.42 -13.65 1.86
CA GLU A 103 4.65 -13.06 3.18
C GLU A 103 4.75 -11.52 3.11
N VAL A 104 5.46 -10.97 2.10
CA VAL A 104 5.48 -9.52 1.84
C VAL A 104 4.06 -8.98 1.65
N GLY A 105 3.22 -9.67 0.89
CA GLY A 105 1.82 -9.30 0.68
C GLY A 105 1.02 -9.26 1.99
N GLN A 106 1.16 -10.29 2.83
CA GLN A 106 0.48 -10.36 4.13
C GLN A 106 0.94 -9.25 5.10
N ILE A 107 2.24 -8.99 5.19
CA ILE A 107 2.76 -7.90 6.03
C ILE A 107 2.26 -6.55 5.51
N THR A 108 2.30 -6.34 4.19
CA THR A 108 1.83 -5.09 3.58
C THR A 108 0.35 -4.84 3.88
N ALA A 109 -0.49 -5.87 3.81
CA ALA A 109 -1.91 -5.77 4.17
C ALA A 109 -2.11 -5.31 5.62
N ARG A 110 -1.36 -5.90 6.58
CA ARG A 110 -1.40 -5.48 7.99
C ARG A 110 -0.95 -4.04 8.17
N MET A 111 0.15 -3.65 7.54
CA MET A 111 0.68 -2.28 7.62
C MET A 111 -0.30 -1.24 7.07
N VAL A 112 -0.96 -1.52 5.94
CA VAL A 112 -1.98 -0.64 5.37
C VAL A 112 -3.15 -0.48 6.32
N TYR A 113 -3.67 -1.58 6.87
CA TYR A 113 -4.75 -1.51 7.87
C TYR A 113 -4.35 -0.66 9.08
N GLN A 114 -3.16 -0.89 9.65
CA GLN A 114 -2.69 -0.13 10.80
C GLN A 114 -2.49 1.36 10.48
N ALA A 115 -1.97 1.69 9.30
CA ALA A 115 -1.84 3.07 8.86
C ALA A 115 -3.19 3.79 8.75
N THR A 116 -4.19 3.15 8.15
CA THR A 116 -5.55 3.69 8.03
C THR A 116 -6.22 3.84 9.41
N SER A 117 -6.08 2.83 10.27
CA SER A 117 -6.59 2.87 11.65
C SER A 117 -5.98 4.02 12.45
N THR A 118 -4.65 4.16 12.40
CA THR A 118 -3.89 5.23 13.07
C THR A 118 -4.33 6.60 12.56
N PHE A 119 -4.44 6.78 11.24
CA PHE A 119 -4.92 8.02 10.65
C PHE A 119 -6.33 8.36 11.15
N SER A 120 -7.24 7.38 11.18
CA SER A 120 -8.61 7.59 11.63
C SER A 120 -8.67 8.02 13.10
N GLN A 121 -7.88 7.39 13.98
CA GLN A 121 -7.79 7.76 15.40
C GLN A 121 -7.27 9.19 15.58
N VAL A 122 -6.18 9.54 14.89
CA VAL A 122 -5.61 10.91 14.92
C VAL A 122 -6.61 11.94 14.39
N TYR A 123 -7.31 11.64 13.29
CA TYR A 123 -8.33 12.53 12.72
C TYR A 123 -9.50 12.77 13.69
N GLN A 124 -9.86 11.77 14.50
CA GLN A 124 -10.92 11.90 15.49
C GLN A 124 -10.57 12.84 16.65
N LEU A 125 -9.28 12.99 16.97
CA LEU A 125 -8.79 13.91 18.01
C LEU A 125 -8.83 15.38 17.59
N MET A 126 -8.98 15.66 16.29
CA MET A 126 -8.95 17.02 15.73
C MET A 126 -10.31 17.72 15.77
N THR A 127 -10.27 19.05 15.92
CA THR A 127 -11.45 19.90 15.74
C THR A 127 -11.92 19.92 14.28
N PRO A 128 -13.16 20.36 13.98
CA PRO A 128 -13.63 20.49 12.60
C PRO A 128 -12.71 21.35 11.72
N GLU A 129 -12.17 22.44 12.26
CA GLU A 129 -11.28 23.36 11.55
C GLU A 129 -9.93 22.70 11.24
N GLN A 130 -9.35 22.00 12.23
CA GLN A 130 -8.10 21.25 12.05
C GLN A 130 -8.27 20.12 11.01
N ARG A 131 -9.42 19.44 10.99
CA ARG A 131 -9.74 18.42 9.98
C ARG A 131 -9.80 19.02 8.57
N GLN A 132 -10.44 20.17 8.41
CA GLN A 132 -10.49 20.86 7.13
C GLN A 132 -9.10 21.28 6.64
N GLN A 133 -8.24 21.75 7.56
CA GLN A 133 -6.85 22.07 7.24
C GLN A 133 -6.06 20.82 6.83
N MET A 134 -6.21 19.72 7.57
CA MET A 134 -5.62 18.42 7.24
C MET A 134 -6.01 17.97 5.82
N ASP A 135 -7.30 18.00 5.50
CA ASP A 135 -7.82 17.55 4.21
C ASP A 135 -7.25 18.40 3.06
N SER A 136 -7.16 19.72 3.24
CA SER A 136 -6.52 20.63 2.27
C SER A 136 -5.03 20.34 2.09
N MET A 137 -4.30 20.05 3.18
CA MET A 137 -2.88 19.68 3.11
C MET A 137 -2.68 18.36 2.35
N MET A 138 -3.57 17.38 2.57
CA MET A 138 -3.53 16.10 1.87
C MET A 138 -3.80 16.27 0.39
N GLU A 139 -4.83 17.03 0.01
CA GLU A 139 -5.17 17.32 -1.38
C GLU A 139 -3.99 17.96 -2.13
N LYS A 140 -3.39 19.02 -1.56
CA LYS A 140 -2.18 19.65 -2.14
C LYS A 140 -1.03 18.68 -2.30
N ARG A 141 -0.84 17.74 -1.37
CA ARG A 141 0.19 16.71 -1.46
C ARG A 141 -0.12 15.69 -2.57
N HIS A 142 -1.38 15.29 -2.72
CA HIS A 142 -1.84 14.43 -3.80
C HIS A 142 -1.62 15.08 -5.16
N GLU A 143 -1.99 16.35 -5.32
CA GLU A 143 -1.75 17.10 -6.55
C GLU A 143 -0.26 17.24 -6.87
N ARG A 144 0.56 17.60 -5.88
CA ARG A 144 2.03 17.66 -6.06
C ARG A 144 2.55 16.32 -6.54
N ARG A 145 2.14 15.22 -5.91
CA ARG A 145 2.56 13.86 -6.32
C ARG A 145 2.09 13.54 -7.75
N ALA A 146 0.88 13.92 -8.12
CA ALA A 146 0.36 13.75 -9.48
C ALA A 146 1.18 14.55 -10.51
N ARG A 147 1.51 15.82 -10.22
CA ARG A 147 2.39 16.64 -11.06
C ARG A 147 3.78 16.03 -11.19
N TRP A 148 4.39 15.61 -10.07
CA TRP A 148 5.69 14.94 -10.06
C TRP A 148 5.71 13.68 -10.94
N ARG A 149 4.64 12.88 -10.91
CA ARG A 149 4.48 11.70 -11.78
C ARG A 149 4.33 12.05 -13.26
N ARG A 150 3.64 13.17 -13.57
CA ARG A 150 3.44 13.64 -14.95
C ARG A 150 4.72 14.20 -15.57
N HIS A 151 5.57 14.84 -14.77
CA HIS A 151 6.78 15.55 -15.24
C HIS A 151 8.09 14.77 -15.02
N GLY A 152 8.04 13.48 -14.68
CA GLY A 152 9.23 12.63 -14.66
C GLY A 152 10.24 12.95 -13.55
N GLY A 153 9.84 13.65 -12.49
CA GLY A 153 10.66 13.76 -11.29
C GLY A 153 11.73 14.87 -11.24
N ALA A 154 11.62 15.92 -12.05
CA ALA A 154 12.45 17.13 -11.88
C ALA A 154 11.56 18.34 -11.55
N PRO A 155 11.92 19.18 -10.56
CA PRO A 155 11.30 20.49 -10.43
C PRO A 155 11.69 21.32 -11.66
N GLN A 156 10.70 21.93 -12.32
CA GLN A 156 10.98 23.01 -13.26
C GLN A 156 11.27 24.25 -12.42
N GLU A 157 12.50 24.74 -12.50
CA GLU A 157 12.85 26.06 -11.99
C GLU A 157 12.18 27.08 -12.90
N GLU A 158 11.21 27.83 -12.37
CA GLU A 158 10.70 29.07 -12.96
C GLU A 158 11.39 30.27 -12.32
#